data_AF-A0A920BND0-F1
#
_entry.id   AF-A0A920BND0-F1
#
_cell.length_a   1.000
_cell.length_b   1.000
_cell.length_c   1.000
_cell.angle_alpha   90.00
_cell.angle_beta   90.00
_cell.angle_gamma   90.00
#
_symmetry.space_group_name_H-M   'P 1'
#
loop_
_entity.id
_entity.type
_entity.pdbx_description
1 polymer ?
#
loop_
_entity_poly.entity_id
_entity_poly.type
_entity_poly.pdbx_seq_one_letter_code
_entity_poly.pdbx_strand_id
1 'polypeptide(L)'
;MADPLKYYIENVGSSLSLLRTMQAASIHTIIFSSSATVYDPESQVPYTENSPTNPINPYGHTKLCIEQILQGLVSSNPKWRVGILRYFNPVGLTHLVISVKIQSKRLII
;
A
#
# COMPACT_ATOMS: atom_id res chain seq x y z
N MET A 1 -10.59 1.16 20.65
CA MET A 1 -10.97 2.26 19.74
C MET A 1 -9.71 2.79 19.09
N ALA A 2 -9.60 2.69 17.76
CA ALA A 2 -8.47 3.28 17.03
C ALA A 2 -8.78 4.76 16.79
N ASP A 3 -7.83 5.65 17.05
CA ASP A 3 -7.90 7.08 16.71
C ASP A 3 -7.65 7.22 15.19
N PRO A 4 -8.68 7.46 14.37
CA PRO A 4 -8.50 7.51 12.92
C PRO A 4 -7.60 8.67 12.51
N LEU A 5 -7.68 9.83 13.18
CA LEU A 5 -6.87 10.99 12.85
C LEU A 5 -5.38 10.68 13.00
N LYS A 6 -5.02 10.03 14.11
CA LYS A 6 -3.63 9.59 14.34
C LYS A 6 -3.14 8.68 13.21
N TYR A 7 -3.90 7.65 12.84
CA TYR A 7 -3.51 6.75 11.75
C TYR A 7 -3.33 7.47 10.41
N TYR A 8 -4.19 8.43 10.08
CA TYR A 8 -4.07 9.20 8.84
C TYR A 8 -2.86 10.15 8.87
N ILE A 9 -2.63 10.85 9.97
CA ILE A 9 -1.46 11.71 10.14
C ILE A 9 -0.17 10.89 10.01
N GLU A 10 -0.11 9.76 10.72
CA GLU A 10 1.08 8.91 10.75
C GLU A 10 1.31 8.22 9.40
N ASN A 11 0.31 7.55 8.82
CA ASN A 11 0.52 6.75 7.61
C ASN A 11 0.45 7.60 6.33
N VAL A 12 -0.63 8.36 6.16
CA VAL A 12 -0.84 9.16 4.94
C VAL A 12 0.07 10.39 4.96
N GLY A 13 0.14 11.09 6.09
CA GLY A 13 1.00 12.27 6.24
C GLY A 13 2.48 11.96 6.02
N SER A 14 3.01 10.90 6.64
CA SER A 14 4.42 10.51 6.41
C SER A 14 4.68 10.08 4.97
N SER A 15 3.76 9.35 4.35
CA SER A 15 3.87 8.93 2.94
C SER A 15 3.90 10.14 2.00
N LEU A 16 3.05 11.14 2.23
CA LEU A 16 3.06 12.39 1.45
C LEU A 16 4.37 13.17 1.64
N SER A 17 4.89 13.22 2.87
CA SER A 17 6.18 13.87 3.15
C SER A 17 7.33 13.18 2.41
N LEU A 18 7.35 11.85 2.40
CA LEU A 18 8.34 11.06 1.64
C LEU A 18 8.22 11.33 0.14
N LEU A 19 7.02 11.24 -0.43
CA LEU A 19 6.79 11.43 -1.86
C LEU A 19 7.17 12.84 -2.33
N ARG A 20 6.90 13.87 -1.52
CA ARG A 20 7.36 15.24 -1.77
C ARG A 20 8.89 15.35 -1.77
N THR A 21 9.55 14.72 -0.80
CA THR A 21 11.01 14.73 -0.69
C THR A 21 11.66 13.99 -1.86
N MET A 22 11.12 12.82 -2.22
CA MET A 22 11.53 12.06 -3.40
C MET A 22 11.42 12.89 -4.67
N GLN A 23 10.29 13.58 -4.88
CA GLN A 23 10.09 14.46 -6.03
C GLN A 23 11.13 15.60 -6.07
N ALA A 24 11.38 16.26 -4.93
CA ALA A 24 12.39 17.32 -4.84
C ALA A 24 13.81 16.79 -5.13
N ALA A 25 14.11 15.56 -4.74
CA ALA A 25 15.37 14.88 -5.02
C ALA A 25 15.44 14.23 -6.42
N SER A 26 14.42 14.42 -7.27
CA SER A 26 14.30 13.76 -8.57
C SER A 26 14.32 12.22 -8.53
N ILE A 27 13.93 11.63 -7.40
CA ILE A 27 13.77 10.19 -7.22
C ILE A 27 12.31 9.83 -7.49
N HIS A 28 12.07 8.95 -8.46
CA HIS A 28 10.71 8.64 -8.94
C HIS A 28 10.40 7.15 -8.92
N THR A 29 11.16 6.35 -8.16
CA THR A 29 10.94 4.89 -8.06
C THR A 29 10.69 4.52 -6.62
N ILE A 30 9.56 3.86 -6.34
CA ILE A 30 9.17 3.44 -4.99
C ILE A 30 8.49 2.06 -5.00
N ILE A 31 8.78 1.27 -3.98
CA ILE A 31 7.99 0.09 -3.62
C ILE A 31 7.22 0.43 -2.35
N PHE A 32 5.89 0.42 -2.44
CA PHE A 32 5.01 0.68 -1.32
C PHE A 32 4.54 -0.61 -0.66
N SER A 33 4.71 -0.66 0.66
CA SER A 33 4.20 -1.76 1.50
C SER A 33 2.74 -1.51 1.86
N SER A 34 1.85 -2.11 1.07
CA SER A 34 0.41 -2.17 1.34
C SER A 34 0.05 -3.45 2.11
N SER A 35 -1.24 -3.74 2.23
CA SER A 35 -1.75 -4.89 2.97
C SER A 35 -3.01 -5.45 2.31
N ALA A 36 -3.27 -6.75 2.46
CA ALA A 36 -4.52 -7.38 2.05
C ALA A 36 -5.73 -6.83 2.84
N THR A 37 -5.52 -6.08 3.93
CA THR A 37 -6.60 -5.37 4.63
C THR A 37 -7.30 -4.32 3.76
N VAL A 38 -6.78 -4.01 2.57
CA VAL A 38 -7.46 -3.13 1.59
C VAL A 38 -8.57 -3.86 0.84
N TYR A 39 -8.55 -5.19 0.77
CA TYR A 39 -9.59 -5.96 0.09
C TYR A 39 -10.91 -5.91 0.86
N ASP A 40 -12.01 -6.01 0.13
CA ASP A 40 -13.33 -6.23 0.73
C ASP A 40 -13.36 -7.62 1.38
N PRO A 41 -13.65 -7.72 2.70
CA PRO A 41 -13.72 -9.01 3.39
C PRO A 41 -14.79 -9.95 2.84
N GLU A 42 -15.84 -9.42 2.20
CA GLU A 42 -16.92 -10.20 1.58
C GLU A 42 -16.58 -10.69 0.16
N SER A 43 -15.41 -10.35 -0.38
CA SER A 43 -14.97 -10.84 -1.68
C SER A 43 -14.61 -12.32 -1.68
N GLN A 44 -14.83 -12.98 -2.82
CA GLN A 44 -14.43 -14.37 -3.00
C GLN A 44 -12.91 -14.54 -2.88
N VAL A 45 -12.50 -15.50 -2.04
CA VAL A 45 -11.11 -15.94 -1.90
C VAL A 45 -10.80 -17.08 -2.87
N PRO A 46 -9.55 -17.21 -3.38
CA PRO A 46 -8.40 -16.34 -3.12
C PRO A 46 -8.57 -14.96 -3.77
N TYR A 47 -8.14 -13.89 -3.09
CA TYR A 47 -8.15 -12.56 -3.69
C TYR A 47 -7.20 -12.50 -4.90
N THR A 48 -7.46 -11.56 -5.78
CA THR A 48 -6.55 -11.15 -6.86
C THR A 48 -6.36 -9.64 -6.75
N GLU A 49 -5.40 -9.07 -7.47
CA GLU A 49 -5.19 -7.61 -7.45
C GLU A 49 -6.40 -6.83 -7.98
N ASN A 50 -7.28 -7.49 -8.73
CA ASN A 50 -8.54 -6.94 -9.24
C ASN A 50 -9.73 -7.20 -8.31
N SER A 51 -9.54 -7.90 -7.18
CA SER A 51 -10.59 -8.06 -6.18
C SER A 51 -11.01 -6.69 -5.64
N PRO A 52 -12.31 -6.49 -5.36
CA PRO A 52 -12.82 -5.26 -4.78
C PRO A 52 -12.06 -4.84 -3.52
N THR A 53 -11.87 -3.54 -3.36
CA THR A 53 -11.24 -2.94 -2.17
C THR A 53 -12.29 -2.21 -1.34
N ASN A 54 -12.52 -2.69 -0.11
CA ASN A 54 -13.45 -2.07 0.84
C ASN A 54 -12.94 -2.32 2.27
N PRO A 55 -11.85 -1.62 2.67
CA PRO A 55 -11.27 -1.81 4.00
C PRO A 55 -12.28 -1.44 5.09
N ILE A 56 -12.33 -2.23 6.15
CA ILE A 56 -13.29 -2.06 7.27
C ILE A 56 -12.66 -1.42 8.51
N ASN A 57 -11.38 -1.04 8.45
CA ASN A 57 -10.66 -0.45 9.59
C ASN A 57 -9.79 0.75 9.16
N PRO A 58 -9.48 1.70 10.07
CA PRO A 58 -8.73 2.90 9.74
C PRO A 58 -7.37 2.61 9.09
N TYR A 59 -6.66 1.58 9.54
CA TYR A 59 -5.38 1.18 8.96
C TYR A 59 -5.51 0.80 7.47
N GLY A 60 -6.48 -0.06 7.13
CA GLY A 60 -6.78 -0.45 5.77
C GLY A 60 -7.18 0.73 4.89
N HIS A 61 -7.99 1.66 5.42
CA HIS A 61 -8.33 2.89 4.71
C HIS A 61 -7.09 3.73 4.42
N THR A 62 -6.15 3.87 5.36
CA THR A 62 -4.92 4.63 5.11
C THR A 62 -4.06 3.99 4.02
N LYS A 63 -3.94 2.65 3.98
CA LYS A 63 -3.20 1.94 2.93
C LYS A 63 -3.83 2.14 1.56
N LEU A 64 -5.15 1.98 1.45
CA LEU A 64 -5.88 2.19 0.20
C LEU A 64 -5.76 3.65 -0.29
N CYS A 65 -5.83 4.63 0.62
CA CYS A 65 -5.62 6.04 0.30
C CYS A 65 -4.24 6.29 -0.31
N ILE A 66 -3.18 5.69 0.26
CA ILE A 66 -1.82 5.83 -0.28
C ILE A 66 -1.69 5.14 -1.64
N GLU A 67 -2.32 3.97 -1.85
CA GLU A 67 -2.36 3.34 -3.18
C GLU A 67 -2.99 4.26 -4.24
N GLN A 68 -4.10 4.92 -3.92
CA GLN A 68 -4.77 5.87 -4.81
C GLN A 68 -3.90 7.10 -5.12
N ILE A 69 -3.20 7.64 -4.11
CA ILE A 69 -2.24 8.74 -4.30
C ILE A 69 -1.13 8.33 -5.27
N LEU A 70 -0.55 7.14 -5.07
CA LEU A 70 0.52 6.61 -5.92
C LEU A 70 0.04 6.36 -7.36
N GLN A 71 -1.17 5.84 -7.54
CA GLN A 71 -1.80 5.70 -8.86
C GLN A 71 -1.96 7.07 -9.53
N GLY A 72 -2.44 8.08 -8.81
CA GLY A 72 -2.52 9.46 -9.30
C GLY A 72 -1.16 10.04 -9.71
N LEU A 73 -0.08 9.73 -8.97
CA LEU A 73 1.27 10.16 -9.34
C LEU A 73 1.75 9.53 -10.65
N VAL A 74 1.53 8.22 -10.85
CA VAL A 74 1.88 7.54 -12.10
C VAL A 74 1.06 8.08 -13.27
N SER A 75 -0.25 8.28 -13.08
CA SER A 75 -1.13 8.83 -14.12
C SER A 75 -0.80 10.28 -14.50
N SER A 76 -0.32 11.09 -13.55
CA SER A 76 -0.01 12.51 -13.78
C SER A 76 1.40 12.77 -14.29
N ASN A 77 2.36 11.89 -13.99
CA ASN A 77 3.75 12.06 -14.38
C ASN A 77 4.41 10.70 -14.70
N PRO A 78 4.70 10.43 -15.99
CA PRO A 78 5.23 9.13 -16.44
C PRO A 78 6.65 8.83 -15.95
N LYS A 79 7.32 9.75 -15.22
CA LYS A 79 8.61 9.45 -14.57
C LYS A 79 8.43 8.53 -13.36
N TRP A 80 7.26 8.51 -12.73
CA TRP A 80 7.00 7.68 -11.56
C TRP A 80 6.87 6.20 -11.94
N ARG A 81 7.64 5.36 -11.24
CA ARG A 81 7.57 3.90 -11.29
C ARG A 81 7.21 3.39 -9.90
N VAL A 82 6.09 2.72 -9.78
CA VAL A 82 5.54 2.32 -8.48
C VAL A 82 5.27 0.81 -8.45
N GLY A 83 5.84 0.13 -7.47
CA GLY A 83 5.41 -1.21 -7.08
C GLY A 83 4.51 -1.14 -5.84
N ILE A 84 3.32 -1.74 -5.87
CA ILE A 84 2.44 -1.84 -4.70
C ILE A 84 2.38 -3.30 -4.26
N LEU A 85 2.80 -3.58 -3.02
CA LEU A 85 2.83 -4.93 -2.47
C LEU A 85 1.77 -5.08 -1.39
N ARG A 86 0.70 -5.84 -1.64
CA ARG A 86 -0.37 -6.12 -0.67
C ARG A 86 -0.05 -7.39 0.13
N TYR A 87 0.48 -7.24 1.34
CA TYR A 87 0.82 -8.38 2.20
C TYR A 87 -0.39 -8.92 2.96
N PHE A 88 -0.57 -10.24 2.98
CA PHE A 88 -1.74 -10.88 3.63
C PHE A 88 -1.68 -10.85 5.15
N ASN A 89 -0.66 -11.47 5.74
CA ASN A 89 -0.24 -11.21 7.12
C ASN A 89 1.13 -11.88 7.26
N PRO A 90 2.21 -11.18 7.63
CA PRO A 90 3.48 -11.85 7.88
C PRO A 90 3.35 -12.71 9.14
N VAL A 91 3.42 -14.03 8.98
CA VAL A 91 3.58 -14.99 10.09
C VAL A 91 5.04 -15.46 10.10
N GLY A 92 5.79 -15.12 11.16
CA GLY A 92 7.18 -15.56 11.37
C GLY A 92 7.90 -14.86 12.53
N LEU A 93 8.74 -15.61 13.27
CA LEU A 93 9.70 -15.16 14.29
C LEU A 93 11.10 -15.04 13.66
N THR A 94 11.99 -14.22 14.23
CA THR A 94 13.32 -13.79 13.70
C THR A 94 14.31 -14.93 13.31
N HIS A 95 13.98 -16.20 13.58
CA HIS A 95 14.76 -17.38 13.19
C HIS A 95 14.04 -18.35 12.23
N LEU A 96 12.79 -18.08 11.85
CA LEU A 96 12.10 -18.78 10.77
C LEU A 96 11.85 -17.80 9.63
N VAL A 97 12.20 -18.21 8.42
CA VAL A 97 11.95 -17.51 7.15
C VAL A 97 10.60 -16.78 7.19
N ILE A 98 10.63 -15.43 7.16
CA ILE A 98 9.41 -14.63 6.99
C ILE A 98 8.85 -15.00 5.62
N SER A 99 7.82 -15.83 5.60
CA SER A 99 7.11 -16.16 4.38
C SER A 99 6.14 -15.02 4.08
N VAL A 100 6.67 -13.96 3.45
CA VAL A 100 5.80 -12.96 2.82
C VAL A 100 5.17 -13.64 1.61
N LYS A 101 3.92 -14.09 1.77
CA LYS A 101 3.12 -14.56 0.63
C LYS A 101 2.74 -13.32 -0.20
N ILE A 102 3.64 -12.94 -1.10
CA ILE A 102 3.37 -11.90 -2.11
C ILE A 102 2.41 -12.54 -3.10
N GLN A 103 1.13 -12.16 -3.05
CA GLN A 103 0.25 -12.41 -4.20
C GLN A 103 0.65 -11.42 -5.29
N SER A 104 1.60 -11.87 -6.12
CA SER A 104 1.94 -11.29 -7.42
C SER A 104 2.45 -9.82 -7.42
N LYS A 105 3.36 -9.53 -8.36
CA LYS A 105 4.02 -8.23 -8.50
C LYS A 105 3.27 -7.43 -9.56
N ARG A 106 2.34 -6.56 -9.18
CA ARG A 106 1.93 -5.50 -10.11
C ARG A 106 2.98 -4.40 -10.09
N LEU A 107 3.92 -4.49 -11.02
CA LEU A 107 4.78 -3.36 -11.37
C LEU A 107 3.89 -2.40 -12.17
N ILE A 108 3.48 -1.29 -11.56
CA ILE A 108 2.88 -0.19 -12.31
C ILE A 108 4.09 0.57 -12.89
N ILE A 109 4.49 0.14 -14.09
CA ILE A 109 5.54 0.78 -14.90
C ILE A 109 4.94 1.90 -15.72
#